data_AF-A0A7S2CSB2-F1
#
_entry.id   AF-A0A7S2CSB2-F1
#
_cell.length_a   1.000
_cell.length_b   1.000
_cell.length_c   1.000
_cell.angle_alpha   90.00
_cell.angle_beta   90.00
_cell.angle_gamma   90.00
#
_symmetry.space_group_name_H-M   'P 1'
#
loop_
_entity.id
_entity.type
_entity.pdbx_description
1 polymer ?
#
loop_
_entity_poly.entity_id
_entity_poly.type
_entity_poly.pdbx_seq_one_letter_code
_entity_poly.pdbx_strand_id
1 'polypeptide(L)'
;ELACYCGFGALALSVTVVLSLDEASLCQGLKDKSTRLEILETVISFPPRAESSLITGVASCLEDLLNADVRKAAGRALASVTERGDPHAIVEAAARLEHQASLVREAAVEALECVAD
;
A
#
# COMPACT_ATOMS: atom_id res chain seq x y z
N GLU A 1 22.70 -30.92 -17.74
CA GLU A 1 21.39 -30.28 -17.54
C GLU A 1 21.57 -29.12 -16.57
N LEU A 2 21.63 -27.90 -17.08
CA LEU A 2 21.77 -26.67 -16.28
C LEU A 2 20.44 -25.91 -16.38
N ALA A 3 19.56 -26.16 -15.41
CA ALA A 3 18.30 -25.45 -15.29
C ALA A 3 18.55 -24.02 -14.80
N CYS A 4 17.95 -23.10 -15.53
CA CYS A 4 18.04 -21.65 -15.46
C CYS A 4 17.57 -21.11 -14.10
N TYR A 5 18.50 -20.69 -13.24
CA TYR A 5 18.22 -19.78 -12.12
C TYR A 5 18.21 -18.34 -12.64
N CYS A 6 17.16 -17.96 -13.37
CA CYS A 6 16.86 -16.57 -13.69
C CYS A 6 15.51 -16.24 -13.07
N GLY A 7 15.48 -15.38 -12.03
CA GLY A 7 14.22 -14.75 -11.62
C GLY A 7 14.01 -14.43 -10.14
N PHE A 8 14.99 -14.54 -9.25
CA PHE A 8 14.76 -14.23 -7.81
C PHE A 8 15.89 -13.43 -7.14
N GLY A 9 16.70 -12.72 -7.93
CA GLY A 9 17.84 -11.94 -7.42
C GLY A 9 17.61 -10.43 -7.28
N ALA A 10 16.55 -9.88 -7.87
CA ALA A 10 16.30 -8.42 -7.88
C ALA A 10 15.24 -7.97 -6.86
N LEU A 11 14.32 -8.85 -6.45
CA LEU A 11 13.23 -8.52 -5.53
C LEU A 11 13.68 -8.47 -4.06
N ALA A 12 14.78 -9.14 -3.70
CA ALA A 12 15.28 -9.13 -2.32
C ALA A 12 15.96 -7.81 -1.93
N LEU A 13 16.49 -7.05 -2.91
CA LEU A 13 17.12 -5.76 -2.66
C LEU A 13 16.14 -4.59 -2.71
N SER A 14 14.97 -4.73 -3.35
CA SER A 14 13.90 -3.73 -3.27
C SER A 14 13.14 -3.78 -1.94
N VAL A 15 12.99 -4.96 -1.35
CA VAL A 15 12.23 -5.15 -0.10
C VAL A 15 12.88 -4.47 1.11
N THR A 16 14.21 -4.51 1.24
CA THR A 16 14.90 -3.80 2.34
C THR A 16 14.91 -2.29 2.16
N VAL A 17 14.85 -1.83 0.91
CA VAL A 17 14.66 -0.41 0.61
C VAL A 17 13.26 0.00 1.03
N VAL A 18 12.21 -0.74 0.64
CA VAL A 18 10.80 -0.45 1.00
C VAL A 18 10.56 -0.48 2.52
N LEU A 19 11.19 -1.40 3.25
CA LEU A 19 11.12 -1.45 4.72
C LEU A 19 11.97 -0.39 5.44
N SER A 20 12.88 0.29 4.73
CA SER A 20 13.63 1.45 5.24
C SER A 20 13.06 2.80 4.77
N LEU A 21 11.94 2.79 4.02
CA LEU A 21 11.28 4.01 3.58
C LEU A 21 10.55 4.63 4.77
N ASP A 22 11.21 5.61 5.37
CA ASP A 22 10.58 6.74 6.06
C ASP A 22 9.30 7.19 5.31
N GLU A 23 8.26 7.64 6.03
CA GLU A 23 7.00 8.16 5.45
C GLU A 23 7.24 9.09 4.26
N ALA A 24 8.32 9.89 4.32
CA ALA A 24 8.69 10.80 3.25
C ALA A 24 9.05 10.07 1.94
N SER A 25 9.65 8.87 2.00
CA SER A 25 10.13 8.16 0.81
C SER A 25 9.03 7.34 0.13
N LEU A 26 7.99 6.92 0.86
CA LEU A 26 6.74 6.45 0.24
C LEU A 26 6.01 7.60 -0.45
N CYS A 27 6.14 8.85 0.00
CA CYS A 27 5.66 10.03 -0.74
C CYS A 27 6.60 10.44 -1.91
N GLN A 28 7.92 10.27 -1.76
CA GLN A 28 8.94 10.76 -2.69
C GLN A 28 9.27 9.76 -3.82
N GLY A 29 9.04 8.46 -3.61
CA GLY A 29 9.13 7.41 -4.63
C GLY A 29 7.99 7.43 -5.66
N LEU A 30 7.01 8.32 -5.50
CA LEU A 30 5.78 8.40 -6.29
C LEU A 30 5.82 9.44 -7.41
N LYS A 31 6.99 9.81 -7.95
CA LYS A 31 7.00 10.60 -9.19
C LYS A 31 6.34 9.82 -10.35
N ASP A 32 6.39 8.49 -10.31
CA ASP A 32 5.86 7.63 -11.38
C ASP A 32 4.75 6.68 -10.87
N LYS A 33 3.61 6.68 -11.58
CA LYS A 33 2.46 5.78 -11.35
C LYS A 33 2.90 4.31 -11.29
N SER A 34 3.73 3.89 -12.23
CA SER A 34 4.14 2.49 -12.40
C SER A 34 4.84 1.94 -11.17
N THR A 35 5.70 2.77 -10.54
CA THR A 35 6.43 2.39 -9.33
C THR A 35 5.50 2.20 -8.14
N ARG A 36 4.45 3.03 -7.98
CA ARG A 36 3.49 2.87 -6.88
C ARG A 36 2.68 1.59 -7.02
N LEU A 37 2.20 1.29 -8.22
CA LEU A 37 1.44 0.08 -8.47
C LEU A 37 2.29 -1.17 -8.24
N GLU A 38 3.53 -1.18 -8.72
CA GLU A 38 4.44 -2.31 -8.53
C GLU A 38 4.77 -2.53 -7.04
N ILE A 39 4.98 -1.45 -6.27
CA ILE A 39 5.17 -1.53 -4.82
C ILE A 39 3.92 -2.09 -4.14
N LEU A 40 2.74 -1.55 -4.45
CA LEU A 40 1.48 -1.98 -3.83
C LEU A 40 1.15 -3.45 -4.15
N GLU A 41 1.37 -3.90 -5.38
CA GLU A 41 1.20 -5.32 -5.76
C GLU A 41 2.21 -6.23 -5.02
N THR A 42 3.43 -5.76 -4.81
CA THR A 42 4.42 -6.49 -4.01
C THR A 42 3.98 -6.60 -2.56
N VAL A 43 3.41 -5.53 -2.00
CA VAL A 43 2.91 -5.45 -0.62
C VAL A 43 1.73 -6.40 -0.38
N ILE A 44 0.88 -6.65 -1.39
CA ILE A 44 -0.21 -7.66 -1.32
C ILE A 44 0.34 -9.09 -1.10
N SER A 45 1.61 -9.36 -1.40
CA SER A 45 2.23 -10.67 -1.18
C SER A 45 2.79 -10.86 0.24
N PHE A 46 2.77 -9.81 1.08
CA PHE A 46 3.33 -9.88 2.44
C PHE A 46 2.38 -10.56 3.43
N PRO A 47 2.94 -11.24 4.45
CA PRO A 47 2.12 -11.81 5.51
C PRO A 47 1.42 -10.70 6.32
N PRO A 48 0.18 -10.95 6.78
CA PRO A 48 -0.51 -10.02 7.67
C PRO A 48 0.28 -9.87 8.97
N ARG A 49 0.41 -8.61 9.44
CA ARG A 49 1.27 -8.07 10.52
C ARG A 49 2.37 -7.14 10.02
N ALA A 50 2.01 -6.18 9.18
CA ALA A 50 2.93 -5.11 8.86
C ALA A 50 3.07 -4.10 10.01
N GLU A 51 4.28 -3.56 10.11
CA GLU A 51 4.60 -2.43 11.00
C GLU A 51 3.74 -1.20 10.66
N SER A 52 3.42 -0.39 11.66
CA SER A 52 2.61 0.83 11.52
C SER A 52 3.04 1.73 10.37
N SER A 53 4.35 1.86 10.13
CA SER A 53 4.91 2.68 9.04
C SER A 53 4.47 2.22 7.64
N LEU A 54 4.28 0.92 7.43
CA LEU A 54 3.80 0.40 6.14
C LEU A 54 2.31 0.73 5.96
N ILE A 55 1.52 0.63 7.02
CA ILE A 55 0.08 0.93 7.00
C ILE A 55 -0.13 2.40 6.65
N THR A 56 0.57 3.32 7.31
CA THR A 56 0.47 4.76 7.02
C THR A 56 0.94 5.08 5.59
N GLY A 57 2.04 4.46 5.15
CA GLY A 57 2.54 4.65 3.79
C GLY A 57 1.58 4.13 2.71
N VAL A 58 0.97 2.96 2.90
CA VAL A 58 -0.08 2.44 2.00
C VAL A 58 -1.33 3.32 2.06
N ALA A 59 -1.74 3.77 3.25
CA ALA A 59 -2.89 4.65 3.42
C ALA A 59 -2.70 5.99 2.70
N SER A 60 -1.48 6.54 2.67
CA SER A 60 -1.16 7.76 1.90
C SER A 60 -1.46 7.61 0.40
N CYS A 61 -1.36 6.40 -0.15
CA CYS A 61 -1.70 6.13 -1.56
C CYS A 61 -3.20 6.21 -1.85
N LEU A 62 -4.08 6.19 -0.83
CA LEU A 62 -5.51 6.46 -0.98
C LEU A 62 -5.78 7.93 -1.37
N GLU A 63 -4.83 8.83 -1.10
CA GLU A 63 -4.92 10.25 -1.46
C GLU A 63 -4.47 10.52 -2.91
N ASP A 64 -4.09 9.50 -3.69
CA ASP A 64 -3.70 9.69 -5.10
C ASP A 64 -4.88 10.17 -5.94
N LEU A 65 -4.94 11.49 -6.19
CA LEU A 65 -5.98 12.14 -6.98
C LEU A 65 -5.92 11.81 -8.47
N LEU A 66 -4.73 11.43 -8.97
CA LEU A 66 -4.48 11.26 -10.40
C LEU A 66 -4.77 9.83 -10.87
N ASN A 67 -4.61 8.83 -9.99
CA ASN A 67 -4.66 7.42 -10.39
C ASN A 67 -5.64 6.60 -9.53
N ALA A 68 -6.79 6.25 -10.12
CA ALA A 68 -7.74 5.34 -9.49
C ALA A 68 -7.17 3.94 -9.23
N ASP A 69 -6.30 3.45 -10.12
CA ASP A 69 -5.64 2.14 -9.96
C ASP A 69 -4.77 2.09 -8.69
N VAL A 70 -4.05 3.18 -8.40
CA VAL A 70 -3.20 3.30 -7.21
C VAL A 70 -4.05 3.27 -5.95
N ARG A 71 -5.17 4.01 -5.92
CA ARG A 71 -6.09 3.99 -4.77
C ARG A 71 -6.67 2.60 -4.52
N LYS A 72 -7.08 1.90 -5.58
CA LYS A 72 -7.62 0.54 -5.47
C LYS A 72 -6.57 -0.46 -5.00
N ALA A 73 -5.36 -0.40 -5.56
CA ALA A 73 -4.25 -1.24 -5.12
C ALA A 73 -3.87 -0.94 -3.66
N ALA A 74 -3.95 0.32 -3.23
CA ALA A 74 -3.71 0.71 -1.85
C ALA A 74 -4.73 0.11 -0.89
N GLY A 75 -6.02 0.14 -1.20
CA GLY A 75 -7.05 -0.51 -0.38
C GLY A 75 -6.82 -2.01 -0.23
N ARG A 76 -6.50 -2.70 -1.33
CA ARG A 76 -6.17 -4.14 -1.32
C ARG A 76 -4.90 -4.45 -0.54
N ALA A 77 -3.86 -3.64 -0.72
CA ALA A 77 -2.60 -3.78 0.01
C ALA A 77 -2.83 -3.58 1.51
N LEU A 78 -3.61 -2.58 1.91
CA LEU A 78 -3.93 -2.29 3.31
C LEU A 78 -4.60 -3.52 3.96
N ALA A 79 -5.63 -4.09 3.32
CA ALA A 79 -6.31 -5.29 3.81
C ALA A 79 -5.41 -6.54 3.84
N SER A 80 -4.44 -6.64 2.93
CA SER A 80 -3.52 -7.78 2.89
C SER A 80 -2.47 -7.75 3.99
N VAL A 81 -2.02 -6.55 4.38
CA VAL A 81 -0.93 -6.39 5.35
C VAL A 81 -1.41 -6.26 6.79
N THR A 82 -2.68 -5.98 6.99
CA THR A 82 -3.28 -5.86 8.33
C THR A 82 -4.13 -7.07 8.68
N GLU A 83 -4.26 -7.36 9.97
CA GLU A 83 -5.26 -8.33 10.42
C GLU A 83 -6.68 -7.74 10.24
N ARG A 84 -7.68 -8.59 10.02
CA ARG A 84 -9.08 -8.15 9.89
C ARG A 84 -9.46 -7.34 11.14
N GLY A 85 -9.96 -6.13 10.93
CA GLY A 85 -10.31 -5.20 12.00
C GLY A 85 -9.12 -4.53 12.68
N ASP A 86 -7.94 -4.48 12.05
CA ASP A 86 -6.78 -3.79 12.59
C ASP A 86 -7.11 -2.32 12.90
N PRO A 87 -6.96 -1.89 14.17
CA PRO A 87 -7.38 -0.56 14.59
C PRO A 87 -6.53 0.54 13.95
N HIS A 88 -5.28 0.26 13.59
CA HIS A 88 -4.40 1.24 12.98
C HIS A 88 -4.78 1.48 11.52
N ALA A 89 -5.05 0.42 10.75
CA ALA A 89 -5.60 0.54 9.40
C ALA A 89 -6.94 1.26 9.38
N ILE A 90 -7.83 0.97 10.33
CA ILE A 90 -9.12 1.64 10.45
C ILE A 90 -8.93 3.14 10.72
N VAL A 91 -8.05 3.53 11.66
CA VAL A 91 -7.80 4.94 11.98
C VAL A 91 -7.22 5.69 10.77
N GLU A 92 -6.24 5.10 10.09
CA GLU A 92 -5.62 5.70 8.91
C GLU A 92 -6.62 5.87 7.75
N ALA A 93 -7.43 4.85 7.46
CA ALA A 93 -8.45 4.96 6.43
C ALA A 93 -9.57 5.95 6.85
N ALA A 94 -9.99 5.93 8.12
CA ALA A 94 -11.02 6.83 8.63
C ALA A 94 -10.60 8.30 8.57
N ALA A 95 -9.31 8.62 8.80
CA ALA A 95 -8.78 9.98 8.66
C ALA A 95 -9.02 10.58 7.26
N ARG A 96 -9.16 9.74 6.23
CA ARG A 96 -9.38 10.14 4.83
C ARG A 96 -10.85 10.30 4.45
N LEU A 97 -11.78 9.94 5.35
CA LEU A 97 -13.21 10.19 5.16
C LEU A 97 -13.58 11.68 5.23
N GLU A 98 -12.74 12.51 5.86
CA GLU A 98 -12.93 13.97 5.93
C GLU A 98 -12.21 14.72 4.79
N HIS A 99 -11.55 14.00 3.88
CA HIS A 99 -10.78 14.61 2.80
C HIS A 99 -11.67 15.38 1.82
N GLN A 100 -11.18 16.52 1.30
CA GLN A 100 -11.95 17.42 0.42
C GLN A 100 -12.38 16.75 -0.89
N ALA A 101 -11.49 15.94 -1.48
CA ALA A 101 -11.77 15.22 -2.71
C ALA A 101 -12.67 13.99 -2.47
N SER A 102 -13.79 13.89 -3.19
CA SER A 102 -14.73 12.75 -3.08
C SER A 102 -14.09 11.41 -3.41
N LEU A 103 -13.19 11.39 -4.40
CA LEU A 103 -12.46 10.18 -4.83
C LEU A 103 -11.59 9.57 -3.71
N VAL A 104 -11.08 10.40 -2.80
CA VAL A 104 -10.29 9.95 -1.65
C VAL A 104 -11.21 9.39 -0.58
N ARG A 105 -12.37 10.03 -0.35
CA ARG A 105 -13.39 9.51 0.57
C ARG A 105 -13.93 8.17 0.11
N GLU A 106 -14.19 8.01 -1.18
CA GLU A 106 -14.61 6.73 -1.78
C GLU A 106 -13.56 5.64 -1.55
N ALA A 107 -12.28 5.93 -1.85
CA ALA A 107 -11.19 4.98 -1.62
C ALA A 107 -11.02 4.61 -0.13
N ALA A 108 -11.23 5.57 0.77
CA ALA A 108 -11.20 5.33 2.21
C ALA A 108 -12.33 4.39 2.66
N VAL A 109 -13.54 4.54 2.13
CA VAL A 109 -14.66 3.62 2.40
C VAL A 109 -14.35 2.23 1.87
N GLU A 110 -13.86 2.11 0.63
CA GLU A 110 -13.46 0.82 0.05
C GLU A 110 -12.36 0.14 0.89
N ALA A 111 -11.36 0.90 1.35
CA ALA A 111 -10.30 0.38 2.20
C ALA A 111 -10.84 -0.10 3.56
N LEU A 112 -11.77 0.64 4.18
CA LEU A 112 -12.42 0.23 5.42
C LEU A 112 -13.25 -1.05 5.25
N GLU A 113 -13.96 -1.18 4.13
CA GLU A 113 -14.68 -2.42 3.80
C GLU A 113 -13.71 -3.59 3.67
N CYS A 114 -12.59 -3.41 2.97
CA CYS A 114 -11.59 -4.47 2.79
C CYS A 114 -10.89 -4.88 4.11
N VAL A 115 -10.67 -3.95 5.04
CA VAL A 115 -10.06 -4.25 6.36
C VAL A 115 -11.08 -4.85 7.33
N ALA A 116 -12.36 -4.49 7.17
CA ALA A 116 -13.42 -4.99 8.02
C ALA A 116 -13.94 -6.37 7.59
N ASP A 117 -13.71 -6.78 6.33
CA ASP A 117 -13.93 -8.14 5.80
C ASP A 117 -12.72 -9.08 5.97
#